data_AF-A0AAW4FVH5-F1
#
_entry.id   AF-A0AAW4FVH5-F1
#
_cell.length_a   1.000
_cell.length_b   1.000
_cell.length_c   1.000
_cell.angle_alpha   90.00
_cell.angle_beta   90.00
_cell.angle_gamma   90.00
#
_symmetry.space_group_name_H-M   'P 1'
#
loop_
_entity.id
_entity.type
_entity.pdbx_description
1 polymer ?
#
loop_
_entity_poly.entity_id
_entity_poly.type
_entity_poly.pdbx_seq_one_letter_code
_entity_poly.pdbx_strand_id
1 'polypeptide(L)' 'MRGIPDEMLAALSKEEIGMLWRVFETVCIEYDIPRDGEQIQHLARFLMREFRRPLDEEALLVAAKTFYRHHDGGFAKSA' A
#
# COMPACT_ATOMS: atom_id res chain seq x y z
N MET A 1 -12.07 7.04 1.80
CA MET A 1 -11.06 6.30 1.00
C MET A 1 -10.90 7.01 -0.33
N ARG A 2 -9.86 7.83 -0.53
CA ARG A 2 -9.52 8.38 -1.85
C ARG A 2 -8.14 7.83 -2.23
N GLY A 3 -8.06 7.10 -3.34
CA GLY A 3 -6.80 6.54 -3.85
C GLY A 3 -6.92 5.17 -4.50
N ILE A 4 -8.03 4.45 -4.29
CA ILE A 4 -8.29 3.17 -4.96
C ILE A 4 -9.49 3.34 -5.89
N PRO A 5 -9.40 2.97 -7.18
CA PRO A 5 -10.54 3.01 -8.09
C PRO A 5 -11.68 2.13 -7.54
N ASP A 6 -12.88 2.69 -7.38
CA ASP A 6 -14.04 1.99 -6.80
C ASP A 6 -14.38 0.69 -7.55
N GLU A 7 -14.14 0.65 -8.86
CA GLU A 7 -14.31 -0.52 -9.72
C GLU A 7 -13.38 -1.70 -9.35
N MET A 8 -12.16 -1.41 -8.90
CA MET A 8 -11.23 -2.44 -8.46
C MET A 8 -11.61 -2.96 -7.07
N LEU A 9 -12.07 -2.08 -6.17
CA LEU A 9 -12.59 -2.49 -4.85
C LEU A 9 -13.84 -3.36 -4.98
N ALA A 10 -14.70 -3.08 -5.96
CA ALA A 10 -15.93 -3.85 -6.19
C ALA A 10 -15.67 -5.31 -6.63
N ALA A 11 -14.51 -5.60 -7.21
CA ALA A 11 -14.12 -6.95 -7.63
C ALA A 11 -13.44 -7.79 -6.52
N LEU A 12 -13.17 -7.17 -5.36
CA LEU A 12 -12.49 -7.81 -4.24
C LEU A 12 -13.47 -8.41 -3.25
N SER A 13 -13.12 -9.58 -2.71
CA SER A 13 -13.83 -10.15 -1.56
C SER A 13 -13.55 -9.32 -0.30
N LYS A 14 -14.44 -9.41 0.69
CA LYS A 14 -14.24 -8.74 2.00
C LYS A 14 -12.93 -9.17 2.67
N GLU A 15 -12.49 -10.40 2.46
CA GLU A 15 -11.24 -10.92 3.01
C GLU A 15 -10.03 -10.28 2.32
N GLU A 16 -10.09 -10.12 0.99
CA GLU A 16 -9.04 -9.46 0.21
C GLU A 16 -8.92 -7.98 0.57
N ILE A 17 -10.06 -7.29 0.75
CA ILE A 17 -10.09 -5.90 1.24
C ILE A 17 -9.50 -5.82 2.65
N GLY A 18 -9.87 -6.74 3.53
CA GLY A 18 -9.35 -6.79 4.90
C GLY A 18 -7.83 -7.00 4.95
N MET A 19 -7.30 -7.88 4.11
CA MET A 19 -5.87 -8.14 3.96
C MET A 19 -5.13 -6.89 3.45
N LEU A 20 -5.60 -6.30 2.35
CA LEU A 20 -5.02 -5.07 1.81
C LEU A 20 -4.97 -3.94 2.84
N TRP A 21 -6.04 -3.80 3.63
CA TRP A 21 -6.11 -2.80 4.68
C TRP A 21 -5.10 -3.08 5.80
N ARG A 22 -4.92 -4.34 6.23
CA ARG A 22 -3.91 -4.70 7.24
C ARG A 22 -2.51 -4.36 6.76
N VAL A 23 -2.15 -4.79 5.56
CA VAL A 23 -0.83 -4.49 4.97
C VAL A 23 -0.60 -2.99 4.88
N PHE A 24 -1.61 -2.25 4.39
CA PHE A 24 -1.56 -0.80 4.29
C PHE A 24 -1.33 -0.11 5.64
N GLU A 25 -2.12 -0.48 6.65
CA GLU A 25 -2.00 0.06 8.01
C GLU A 25 -0.64 -0.26 8.64
N THR A 26 -0.16 -1.50 8.50
CA THR A 26 1.15 -1.92 9.02
C THR A 26 2.27 -1.08 8.43
N VAL A 27 2.28 -0.86 7.11
CA VAL A 27 3.33 -0.05 6.46
C VAL A 27 3.20 1.42 6.86
N CYS A 28 1.99 1.96 6.98
CA CYS A 28 1.80 3.34 7.45
C CYS A 28 2.37 3.56 8.86
N ILE A 29 2.14 2.62 9.78
CA ILE A 29 2.63 2.69 11.16
C ILE A 29 4.14 2.53 11.21
N GLU A 30 4.71 1.58 10.47
CA GLU A 30 6.14 1.25 10.55
C GLU A 30 7.04 2.34 9.95
N TYR A 31 6.57 3.05 8.94
CA TYR A 31 7.33 4.11 8.25
C TYR A 31 6.81 5.52 8.55
N ASP A 32 5.94 5.66 9.56
CA ASP A 32 5.32 6.93 9.98
C ASP A 32 4.76 7.75 8.79
N ILE A 33 4.09 7.05 7.87
CA ILE A 33 3.57 7.66 6.63
C ILE A 33 2.41 8.59 7.00
N PRO A 34 2.49 9.90 6.67
CA PRO A 34 1.39 10.82 6.90
C PRO A 34 0.11 10.35 6.23
N ARG A 35 -1.04 10.53 6.90
CA ARG A 35 -2.35 10.10 6.39
C ARG A 35 -2.89 10.99 5.26
N ASP A 36 -2.16 12.05 4.97
CA ASP A 36 -2.38 13.03 3.93
C ASP A 36 -1.14 13.16 3.03
N GLY A 37 -1.36 13.62 1.81
CA GLY A 37 -0.28 13.82 0.83
C GLY A 37 -0.09 12.66 -0.16
N GLU A 38 0.99 12.74 -0.91
CA GLU A 38 1.23 11.84 -2.05
C GLU A 38 1.73 10.46 -1.60
N GLN A 39 2.47 10.37 -0.50
CA GLN A 39 3.07 9.11 -0.03
C GLN A 39 2.00 8.05 0.23
N ILE A 40 0.92 8.38 0.95
CA ILE A 40 -0.17 7.44 1.21
C ILE A 40 -0.88 6.98 -0.08
N GLN A 41 -0.95 7.84 -1.10
CA GLN A 41 -1.49 7.48 -2.41
C GLN A 41 -0.54 6.56 -3.18
N HIS A 42 0.78 6.78 -3.08
CA HIS A 42 1.78 5.90 -3.68
C HIS A 42 1.71 4.49 -3.09
N LEU A 43 1.59 4.36 -1.76
CA LEU A 43 1.38 3.07 -1.10
C LEU A 43 0.11 2.37 -1.61
N ALA A 44 -1.02 3.08 -1.65
CA ALA A 44 -2.28 2.51 -2.12
C ALA A 44 -2.17 1.99 -3.57
N ARG A 45 -1.58 2.80 -4.47
CA ARG A 45 -1.38 2.41 -5.87
C ARG A 45 -0.41 1.23 -6.00
N PHE A 46 0.65 1.21 -5.20
CA PHE A 46 1.61 0.11 -5.18
C PHE A 46 0.92 -1.21 -4.78
N LEU A 47 0.18 -1.21 -3.67
CA LEU A 47 -0.52 -2.42 -3.20
C LEU A 47 -1.52 -2.93 -4.23
N MET A 48 -2.26 -2.03 -4.88
CA MET A 48 -3.19 -2.41 -5.95
C MET A 48 -2.50 -2.98 -7.19
N ARG A 49 -1.27 -2.55 -7.50
CA ARG A 49 -0.48 -3.06 -8.63
C ARG A 49 0.16 -4.42 -8.33
N GLU A 50 0.64 -4.60 -7.10
CA GLU A 50 1.24 -5.85 -6.65
C GLU A 50 0.20 -6.90 -6.27
N PHE A 51 -1.06 -6.50 -6.12
CA PHE A 51 -2.18 -7.41 -5.90
C PHE A 51 -2.29 -8.43 -7.04
N ARG A 52 -1.96 -9.70 -6.73
CA ARG A 52 -2.07 -10.85 -7.64
C ARG A 52 -2.70 -12.03 -6.90
N ARG A 53 -3.48 -12.83 -7.61
CA ARG A 53 -4.05 -14.09 -7.10
C ARG A 53 -3.18 -15.28 -7.53
N PRO A 54 -2.99 -16.32 -6.67
CA PRO A 54 -3.47 -16.42 -5.29
C PRO A 54 -2.75 -15.44 -4.36
N LEU A 55 -3.47 -14.97 -3.33
CA LEU A 55 -3.02 -13.93 -2.40
C LEU A 55 -2.13 -14.49 -1.30
N ASP A 56 -1.05 -13.75 -1.01
CA ASP A 56 -0.14 -14.00 0.10
C ASP A 56 0.10 -12.66 0.83
N GLU A 57 -0.47 -12.54 2.03
CA GLU A 57 -0.38 -11.33 2.88
C GLU A 57 1.06 -11.01 3.26
N GLU A 58 1.86 -12.04 3.55
CA GLU A 58 3.26 -11.88 3.98
C GLU A 58 4.12 -11.42 2.81
N ALA A 59 3.95 -12.02 1.63
CA ALA A 59 4.66 -11.61 0.42
C ALA A 59 4.32 -10.16 0.03
N LEU A 60 3.04 -9.77 0.12
CA LEU A 60 2.61 -8.41 -0.17
C LEU A 60 3.19 -7.40 0.82
N LEU A 61 3.25 -7.75 2.11
CA LEU A 61 3.88 -6.92 3.13
C LEU A 61 5.38 -6.75 2.88
N VAL A 62 6.09 -7.83 2.54
CA VAL A 62 7.53 -7.77 2.20
C VAL A 62 7.76 -6.88 0.98
N ALA A 63 6.93 -6.97 -0.05
CA ALA A 63 7.02 -6.13 -1.24
C ALA A 63 6.80 -4.65 -0.90
N ALA A 64 5.79 -4.33 -0.08
CA ALA A 64 5.48 -2.96 0.32
C ALA A 64 6.57 -2.34 1.20
N LYS A 65 7.15 -3.10 2.14
CA LYS A 65 8.30 -2.67 2.92
C LYS A 65 9.53 -2.42 2.03
N THR A 66 9.79 -3.33 1.10
CA THR A 66 10.88 -3.19 0.13
C THR A 66 10.72 -1.94 -0.74
N PHE A 67 9.49 -1.64 -1.18
CA PHE A 67 9.17 -0.42 -1.92
C PHE A 67 9.55 0.84 -1.13
N TYR A 68 9.14 0.93 0.15
CA TYR A 68 9.46 2.08 0.99
C TYR A 68 10.94 2.21 1.35
N ARG A 69 11.62 1.10 1.66
CA ARG A 69 13.06 1.11 1.95
C ARG A 69 13.91 1.60 0.77
N HIS A 70 13.48 1.34 -0.47
CA HIS A 70 14.15 1.86 -1.65
C HIS A 70 13.71 3.30 -2.00
N HIS A 71 12.48 3.70 -1.65
CA HIS A 71 11.97 5.06 -1.88
C HIS A 71 12.44 6.11 -0.88
N ASP A 72 12.94 5.72 0.29
CA ASP A 72 13.48 6.62 1.32
C ASP A 72 14.71 7.43 0.83
N GLY A 73 15.34 7.01 -0.27
CA GLY A 73 16.37 7.81 -0.97
C GLY A 73 15.83 8.90 -1.90
N GLY A 74 14.53 8.90 -2.23
CA GLY A 74 13.92 9.76 -3.25
C GLY A 74 13.05 10.90 -2.72
N PHE A 75 12.44 10.75 -1.54
CA PHE A 75 11.55 11.78 -0.97
C PHE A 75 12.27 12.78 -0.04
N ALA A 76 13.51 12.50 0.38
CA ALA A 76 14.32 13.39 1.22
C ALA A 76 14.96 14.59 0.47
N LYS A 77 14.60 14.86 -0.79
CA LYS A 77 15.18 15.95 -1.61
C LYS A 77 14.17 16.96 -2.18
N SER A 78 13.11 17.26 -1.45
CA SER A 78 12.28 18.43 -1.76
C SER A 78 11.75 19.07 -0.48
N ALA A 79 12.65 19.71 0.26
CA ALA A 79 12.36 20.80 1.17
C ALA A 79 13.53 21.78 1.15
#